data_AF-A0A0R3SHZ4-F1
#
_entry.id   AF-A0A0R3SHZ4-F1
#
_cell.length_a   1.000
_cell.length_b   1.000
_cell.length_c   1.000
_cell.angle_alpha   90.00
_cell.angle_beta   90.00
_cell.angle_gamma   90.00
#
_symmetry.space_group_name_H-M   'P 1'
#
loop_
_entity.id
_entity.type
_entity.pdbx_description
1 polymer ?
#
loop_
_entity_poly.entity_id
_entity_poly.type
_entity_poly.pdbx_seq_one_letter_code
_entity_poly.pdbx_strand_id
1 'polypeptide(L)'
;MRSYYGEAQILYIVFALNCFVIAYKGWLCGEIYSDLCLKHFDPYMPITLACLVVATAFTLIAGLLQTLSMVKQTEKYIFASRIVTLCAAIFGIAGIFYYYDHLGLRLWGQHIAGFATGMITGVTVYQLANILYEKLENRKTA
;
A
#
# COMPACT_ATOMS: atom_id res chain seq x y z
N MET A 1 -13.39 -4.57 -21.16
CA MET A 1 -12.13 -5.05 -20.55
C MET A 1 -10.88 -4.21 -20.91
N ARG A 2 -10.92 -2.86 -20.91
CA ARG A 2 -9.80 -2.04 -21.44
C ARG A 2 -9.05 -1.13 -20.45
N SER A 3 -9.47 -1.03 -19.18
CA SER A 3 -9.04 0.08 -18.31
C SER A 3 -8.31 -0.32 -17.01
N TYR A 4 -7.61 -1.45 -16.96
CA TYR A 4 -6.87 -1.88 -15.75
C TYR A 4 -5.34 -1.79 -15.87
N TYR A 5 -4.81 -1.47 -17.06
CA TYR A 5 -3.36 -1.52 -17.33
C TYR A 5 -2.51 -0.58 -16.45
N GLY A 6 -3.05 0.59 -16.07
CA GLY A 6 -2.31 1.56 -15.26
C GLY A 6 -2.22 1.21 -13.77
N GLU A 7 -3.21 0.49 -13.23
CA GLU A 7 -3.26 0.20 -11.79
C GLU A 7 -2.10 -0.71 -11.35
N ALA A 8 -1.82 -1.76 -12.12
CA ALA A 8 -0.78 -2.73 -11.79
C ALA A 8 0.60 -2.06 -11.77
N GLN A 9 0.87 -1.16 -12.73
CA GLN A 9 2.11 -0.40 -12.79
C GLN A 9 2.29 0.47 -11.54
N ILE A 10 1.22 1.15 -11.10
CA ILE A 10 1.26 1.97 -9.88
C ILE A 10 1.53 1.10 -8.66
N LEU A 11 0.91 -0.08 -8.54
CA LEU A 11 1.15 -1.01 -7.44
C LEU A 11 2.62 -1.46 -7.40
N TYR A 12 3.25 -1.75 -8.55
CA TYR A 12 4.67 -2.09 -8.59
C TYR A 12 5.58 -0.91 -8.21
N ILE A 13 5.24 0.31 -8.61
CA ILE A 13 5.96 1.52 -8.20
C ILE A 13 5.86 1.72 -6.69
N VAL A 14 4.66 1.59 -6.11
CA VAL A 14 4.45 1.68 -4.66
C VAL A 14 5.22 0.61 -3.93
N PHE A 15 5.22 -0.63 -4.43
CA PHE A 15 6.02 -1.72 -3.86
C PHE A 15 7.51 -1.36 -3.84
N ALA A 16 8.07 -0.89 -4.96
CA ALA A 16 9.47 -0.49 -5.05
C ALA A 16 9.80 0.68 -4.11
N LEU A 17 8.92 1.67 -4.00
CA LEU A 17 9.06 2.79 -3.07
C LEU A 17 9.05 2.32 -1.61
N ASN A 18 8.14 1.42 -1.25
CA ASN A 18 8.08 0.87 0.10
C ASN A 18 9.35 0.06 0.44
N CYS A 19 9.84 -0.78 -0.48
CA CYS A 19 11.11 -1.49 -0.29
C CYS A 19 12.28 -0.51 -0.12
N PHE A 20 12.34 0.54 -0.94
CA PHE A 20 13.36 1.58 -0.83
C PHE A 20 13.30 2.26 0.55
N VAL A 21 12.11 2.66 0.98
CA VAL A 21 11.85 3.32 2.26
C VAL A 21 12.29 2.45 3.44
N ILE A 22 12.01 1.15 3.41
CA ILE A 22 12.41 0.21 4.47
C ILE A 22 13.94 0.08 4.53
N ALA A 23 14.61 0.11 3.37
CA ALA A 23 16.09 0.04 3.28
C ALA A 23 16.80 1.40 3.47
N TYR A 24 16.06 2.50 3.42
CA TYR A 24 16.64 3.84 3.41
C TYR A 24 17.14 4.27 4.80
N LYS A 25 18.30 4.93 4.85
CA LYS A 25 18.91 5.47 6.08
C LYS A 25 18.29 6.78 6.57
N GLY A 26 16.98 6.94 6.38
CA GLY A 26 16.24 8.17 6.69
C GLY A 26 15.32 8.08 7.91
N TRP A 27 15.49 7.06 8.76
CA TRP A 27 14.73 6.86 10.00
C TRP A 27 15.53 7.33 11.22
N LEU A 28 14.90 7.39 12.39
CA LEU A 28 15.52 7.90 13.63
C LEU A 28 16.85 7.24 13.95
N CYS A 29 16.96 5.95 13.59
CA CYS A 29 18.08 5.08 13.90
C CYS A 29 18.92 4.77 12.65
N GLY A 30 18.81 5.61 11.61
CA GLY A 30 19.27 5.30 10.27
C GLY A 30 18.27 4.39 9.57
N GLU A 31 18.33 3.09 9.84
CA GLU A 31 17.47 2.07 9.22
C GLU A 31 16.36 1.63 10.18
N ILE A 32 15.14 1.47 9.67
CA ILE A 32 13.95 1.12 10.48
C ILE A 32 14.04 -0.28 11.10
N TYR A 33 14.78 -1.19 10.47
CA TYR A 33 14.98 -2.56 10.96
C TYR A 33 16.26 -2.72 11.81
N SER A 34 16.98 -1.64 12.08
CA SER A 34 18.19 -1.71 12.90
C SER A 34 17.85 -2.13 14.33
N ASP A 35 18.75 -2.91 14.96
CA ASP A 35 18.60 -3.32 16.37
C ASP A 35 18.38 -2.13 17.31
N LEU A 36 19.02 -1.00 17.02
CA LEU A 36 18.82 0.25 17.76
C LEU A 36 17.37 0.74 17.66
N CYS A 37 16.78 0.66 16.47
CA CYS A 37 15.40 1.07 16.24
C CYS A 37 14.40 0.13 16.92
N LEU A 38 14.64 -1.17 16.80
CA LEU A 38 13.73 -2.19 17.32
C LEU A 38 13.75 -2.30 18.84
N LYS A 39 14.90 -2.10 19.49
CA LYS A 39 15.03 -2.22 20.95
C LYS A 39 14.81 -0.91 21.69
N HIS A 40 15.27 0.21 21.15
CA HIS A 40 15.24 1.49 21.86
C HIS A 40 13.90 2.21 21.74
N PHE A 41 13.16 1.96 20.65
CA PHE A 41 11.85 2.56 20.37
C PHE A 41 10.75 1.50 20.34
N ASP A 42 10.92 0.44 21.12
CA ASP A 42 9.91 -0.58 21.36
C ASP A 42 8.73 0.04 22.17
N PRO A 43 7.46 -0.23 21.82
CA PRO A 43 6.98 -1.07 20.72
C PRO A 43 6.71 -0.32 19.41
N TYR A 44 6.96 0.99 19.38
CA TYR A 44 6.45 1.88 18.35
C TYR A 44 7.05 1.64 16.96
N MET A 45 8.38 1.51 16.89
CA MET A 45 9.09 1.28 15.63
C MET A 45 8.87 -0.15 15.08
N PRO A 46 8.91 -1.21 15.90
CA PRO A 46 8.55 -2.56 15.46
C PRO A 46 7.14 -2.66 14.88
N ILE A 47 6.13 -2.03 15.51
CA ILE A 47 4.75 -2.04 15.01
C ILE A 47 4.66 -1.30 13.68
N THR A 48 5.27 -0.11 13.58
CA THR A 48 5.30 0.68 12.35
C THR A 48 5.94 -0.12 11.21
N LEU A 49 7.08 -0.77 11.48
CA LEU A 49 7.78 -1.62 10.53
C LEU A 49 6.90 -2.79 10.09
N ALA A 50 6.25 -3.48 11.02
CA ALA A 50 5.37 -4.60 10.72
C ALA A 50 4.21 -4.16 9.81
N CYS A 51 3.57 -3.03 10.11
CA CYS A 51 2.52 -2.45 9.26
C CYS A 51 3.03 -2.15 7.84
N LEU A 52 4.20 -1.52 7.72
CA LEU A 52 4.81 -1.21 6.42
C LEU A 52 5.16 -2.48 5.63
N VAL A 53 5.73 -3.49 6.27
CA VAL A 53 6.07 -4.77 5.64
C VAL A 53 4.82 -5.50 5.16
N VAL A 54 3.77 -5.56 5.99
CA VAL A 54 2.48 -6.16 5.60
C VAL A 54 1.86 -5.40 4.43
N ALA A 55 1.84 -4.06 4.48
CA ALA A 55 1.35 -3.24 3.38
C ALA A 55 2.14 -3.49 2.09
N THR A 56 3.47 -3.62 2.18
CA THR A 56 4.36 -3.91 1.05
C THR A 56 4.06 -5.28 0.43
N ALA A 57 3.93 -6.32 1.26
CA ALA A 57 3.60 -7.66 0.82
C ALA A 57 2.24 -7.71 0.13
N PHE A 58 1.22 -7.06 0.70
CA PHE A 58 -0.11 -6.98 0.10
C PHE A 58 -0.10 -6.19 -1.22
N THR A 59 0.65 -5.10 -1.30
CA THR A 59 0.81 -4.34 -2.56
C THR A 59 1.37 -5.22 -3.67
N LEU A 60 2.39 -6.03 -3.37
CA LEU A 60 2.96 -6.97 -4.34
C LEU A 60 1.97 -8.05 -4.77
N ILE A 61 1.27 -8.67 -3.81
CA ILE A 61 0.24 -9.68 -4.09
C ILE A 61 -0.86 -9.08 -4.96
N ALA A 62 -1.33 -7.87 -4.65
CA ALA A 62 -2.32 -7.17 -5.45
C ALA A 62 -1.85 -6.94 -6.89
N GLY A 63 -0.63 -6.43 -7.07
CA GLY A 63 -0.04 -6.21 -8.40
C GLY A 63 0.10 -7.51 -9.20
N LEU A 64 0.52 -8.60 -8.55
CA LEU A 64 0.60 -9.93 -9.19
C LEU A 64 -0.78 -10.45 -9.59
N LEU A 65 -1.80 -10.31 -8.73
CA LEU A 65 -3.17 -10.71 -9.05
C LEU A 65 -3.76 -9.92 -10.22
N GLN A 66 -3.49 -8.61 -10.31
CA GLN A 66 -3.91 -7.81 -11.47
C GLN A 66 -3.22 -8.28 -12.74
N THR A 67 -1.91 -8.52 -12.70
CA THR A 67 -1.15 -9.00 -13.86
C THR A 67 -1.64 -10.39 -14.29
N LEU A 68 -1.92 -11.29 -13.35
CA LEU A 68 -2.49 -12.60 -13.64
C LEU A 68 -3.89 -12.50 -14.27
N SER A 69 -4.72 -11.57 -13.82
CA SER A 69 -6.01 -11.28 -14.44
C SER A 69 -5.86 -10.85 -15.90
N MET A 70 -4.87 -10.00 -16.19
CA MET A 70 -4.59 -9.52 -17.55
C MET A 70 -4.14 -10.68 -18.46
N VAL A 71 -3.22 -11.52 -17.99
CA VAL A 71 -2.68 -12.65 -18.77
C VAL A 71 -3.75 -13.71 -19.01
N LYS A 72 -4.54 -14.06 -17.99
CA LYS A 72 -5.57 -15.10 -18.10
C LYS A 72 -6.92 -14.58 -18.60
N GLN A 73 -7.08 -13.28 -18.81
CA GLN A 73 -8.34 -12.62 -19.16
C GLN A 73 -9.52 -13.03 -18.25
N THR A 74 -9.25 -13.21 -16.95
CA THR A 74 -10.28 -13.62 -15.98
C THR A 74 -10.51 -12.54 -14.94
N GLU A 75 -11.78 -12.12 -14.81
CA GLU A 75 -12.18 -11.07 -13.86
C GLU A 75 -12.16 -11.54 -12.39
N LYS A 76 -12.11 -12.85 -12.15
CA LYS A 76 -12.08 -13.46 -10.81
C LYS A 76 -10.95 -12.90 -9.93
N TYR A 77 -9.78 -12.63 -10.52
CA TYR A 77 -8.62 -12.14 -9.78
C TYR A 77 -8.65 -10.62 -9.56
N ILE A 78 -9.45 -9.87 -10.32
CA ILE A 78 -9.58 -8.41 -10.18
C ILE A 78 -10.21 -8.08 -8.83
N PHE A 79 -11.31 -8.76 -8.50
CA PHE A 79 -12.01 -8.52 -7.24
C PHE A 79 -11.12 -8.83 -6.03
N ALA A 80 -10.42 -9.97 -6.05
CA ALA A 80 -9.46 -10.33 -5.01
C ALA A 80 -8.33 -9.29 -4.90
N SER A 81 -7.76 -8.84 -6.02
CA SER A 81 -6.72 -7.81 -6.03
C SER A 81 -7.16 -6.50 -5.39
N ARG A 82 -8.38 -6.04 -5.68
CA ARG A 82 -8.94 -4.80 -5.10
C ARG A 82 -9.07 -4.89 -3.58
N ILE A 83 -9.53 -6.03 -3.06
CA ILE A 83 -9.62 -6.26 -1.61
C ILE A 83 -8.22 -6.21 -0.99
N VAL A 84 -7.24 -6.88 -1.60
CA VAL A 84 -5.86 -6.88 -1.09
C VAL A 84 -5.25 -5.48 -1.15
N THR A 85 -5.55 -4.71 -2.19
CA THR A 85 -5.11 -3.30 -2.34
C THR A 85 -5.69 -2.43 -1.22
N LEU A 86 -6.98 -2.60 -0.91
CA LEU A 86 -7.63 -1.90 0.20
C LEU A 86 -6.98 -2.26 1.55
N CYS A 87 -6.71 -3.54 1.79
CA CYS A 87 -6.00 -3.96 3.00
C CYS A 87 -4.61 -3.31 3.08
N ALA A 88 -3.85 -3.30 1.98
CA ALA A 88 -2.55 -2.65 1.92
C ALA A 88 -2.62 -1.15 2.26
N ALA A 89 -3.62 -0.44 1.74
CA ALA A 89 -3.84 0.96 2.05
C ALA A 89 -4.16 1.17 3.55
N ILE A 90 -5.01 0.34 4.15
CA ILE A 90 -5.34 0.42 5.58
C ILE A 90 -4.08 0.22 6.44
N PHE A 91 -3.27 -0.80 6.16
CA PHE A 91 -2.04 -1.05 6.91
C PHE A 91 -0.99 0.04 6.71
N GLY A 92 -0.86 0.60 5.49
CA GLY A 92 0.03 1.72 5.23
C GLY A 92 -0.39 2.96 6.01
N ILE A 93 -1.67 3.33 5.96
CA ILE A 93 -2.24 4.44 6.73
C ILE A 93 -2.00 4.21 8.22
N ALA A 94 -2.38 3.04 8.75
CA ALA A 94 -2.22 2.71 10.15
C ALA A 94 -0.75 2.84 10.60
N GLY A 95 0.21 2.33 9.83
CA GLY A 95 1.63 2.44 10.14
C GLY A 95 2.11 3.90 10.21
N ILE A 96 1.73 4.73 9.23
CA ILE A 96 2.14 6.15 9.18
C ILE A 96 1.49 6.97 10.30
N PHE A 97 0.20 6.77 10.55
CA PHE A 97 -0.50 7.47 11.63
C PHE A 97 0.02 7.05 12.99
N TYR A 98 0.27 5.76 13.20
CA TYR A 98 0.79 5.25 14.47
C TYR A 98 2.18 5.83 14.79
N TYR A 99 3.05 5.94 13.78
CA TYR A 99 4.33 6.61 13.92
C TYR A 99 4.15 8.09 14.30
N TYR A 100 3.25 8.83 13.62
CA TYR A 100 3.02 10.25 13.90
C TYR A 100 2.49 10.47 15.32
N ASP A 101 1.58 9.62 15.78
CA ASP A 101 0.93 9.73 17.08
C ASP A 101 1.94 9.54 18.24
N HIS A 102 2.90 8.62 18.08
CA HIS A 102 3.81 8.26 19.17
C HIS A 102 5.18 8.94 19.11
N LEU A 103 5.72 9.17 17.91
CA LEU A 103 7.08 9.70 17.75
C LEU A 103 7.08 11.18 17.34
N GLY A 104 6.10 11.62 16.55
CA GLY A 104 5.92 13.03 16.15
C GLY A 104 7.09 13.66 15.35
N LEU A 105 8.14 12.90 15.06
CA LEU A 105 9.38 13.40 14.43
C LEU A 105 9.27 13.35 12.91
N ARG A 106 9.56 14.47 12.25
CA ARG A 106 9.50 14.56 10.79
C ARG A 106 10.84 14.14 10.19
N LEU A 107 10.87 12.94 9.64
CA LEU A 107 12.04 12.40 8.96
C LEU A 107 11.76 12.06 7.49
N TRP A 108 12.81 12.05 6.68
CA TRP A 108 12.69 11.78 5.25
C TRP A 108 12.12 10.39 4.95
N GLY A 109 12.49 9.36 5.72
CA GLY A 109 11.93 8.01 5.55
C GLY A 109 10.41 8.00 5.67
N GLN A 110 9.89 8.72 6.66
CA GLN A 110 8.45 8.85 6.89
C GLN A 110 7.73 9.60 5.77
N HIS A 111 8.31 10.69 5.24
CA HIS A 111 7.69 11.43 4.14
C HIS A 111 7.53 10.59 2.88
N ILE A 112 8.53 9.79 2.54
CA ILE A 112 8.49 8.90 1.37
C ILE A 112 7.50 7.76 1.63
N ALA A 113 7.48 7.20 2.84
CA ALA A 113 6.51 6.18 3.24
C ALA A 113 5.05 6.70 3.17
N GLY A 114 4.84 7.95 3.62
CA GLY A 114 3.56 8.64 3.53
C GLY A 114 3.13 8.90 2.09
N PHE A 115 4.08 9.27 1.22
CA PHE A 115 3.82 9.43 -0.21
C PHE A 115 3.41 8.10 -0.88
N ALA A 116 4.15 7.01 -0.63
CA ALA A 116 3.82 5.67 -1.12
C ALA A 116 2.44 5.20 -0.63
N THR A 117 2.15 5.45 0.65
CA THR A 117 0.83 5.18 1.25
C THR A 117 -0.27 6.01 0.57
N GLY A 118 -0.05 7.30 0.34
CA GLY A 118 -0.99 8.16 -0.36
C GLY A 118 -1.31 7.68 -1.78
N MET A 119 -0.29 7.20 -2.51
CA MET A 119 -0.48 6.62 -3.84
C MET A 119 -1.39 5.37 -3.79
N ILE A 120 -1.14 4.43 -2.87
CA ILE A 120 -1.98 3.22 -2.77
C ILE A 120 -3.39 3.54 -2.28
N THR A 121 -3.55 4.52 -1.39
CA THR A 121 -4.88 5.02 -1.00
C THR A 121 -5.61 5.61 -2.20
N GLY A 122 -4.93 6.41 -3.03
CA GLY A 122 -5.50 6.97 -4.26
C GLY A 122 -5.96 5.89 -5.25
N VAL A 123 -5.14 4.86 -5.47
CA VAL A 123 -5.52 3.70 -6.30
C VAL A 123 -6.72 2.98 -5.71
N THR A 124 -6.75 2.78 -4.39
CA THR A 124 -7.87 2.12 -3.70
C THR A 124 -9.18 2.90 -3.89
N VAL A 125 -9.14 4.22 -3.72
CA VAL A 125 -10.31 5.10 -3.93
C VAL A 125 -10.80 5.01 -5.37
N TYR A 126 -9.88 5.04 -6.34
CA TYR A 126 -10.21 4.87 -7.75
C TYR A 126 -10.89 3.52 -8.04
N GLN A 127 -10.33 2.42 -7.51
CA GLN A 127 -10.90 1.08 -7.66
C GLN A 127 -12.30 0.97 -7.06
N LEU A 128 -12.53 1.56 -5.88
CA LEU A 128 -13.83 1.59 -5.22
C LEU A 128 -14.85 2.42 -6.00
N ALA A 129 -14.45 3.60 -6.48
CA ALA A 129 -15.29 4.45 -7.32
C ALA A 129 -15.72 3.73 -8.61
N ASN A 130 -14.79 3.00 -9.24
CA ASN A 130 -15.10 2.22 -10.44
C ASN A 130 -16.12 1.10 -10.17
N ILE A 131 -15.99 0.37 -9.05
CA ILE A 131 -17.00 -0.65 -8.64
C ILE A 131 -18.39 -0.02 -8.47
N LEU A 132 -18.45 1.14 -7.79
CA LEU A 132 -19.72 1.83 -7.53
C LEU A 132 -20.34 2.32 -8.83
N TYR A 133 -19.54 2.86 -9.74
CA TYR A 133 -19.98 3.31 -11.04
C TYR A 133 -20.59 2.17 -11.87
N GLU A 134 -19.88 1.04 -12.01
CA GLU A 134 -20.38 -0.15 -12.72
C GLU A 134 -21.71 -0.66 -12.10
N LYS A 135 -21.84 -0.64 -10.78
CA LYS A 135 -23.10 -1.03 -10.11
C LYS A 135 -24.25 -0.07 -10.39
N LEU A 136 -24.00 1.24 -10.42
CA LEU A 136 -25.02 2.26 -10.68
C LEU A 136 -25.49 2.23 -12.13
N GLU A 137 -24.58 2.03 -13.08
CA GLU A 137 -24.89 1.89 -14.50
C GLU A 137 -25.78 0.65 -14.74
N ASN A 138 -25.39 -0.50 -14.20
CA ASN A 138 -26.18 -1.74 -14.33
C ASN A 138 -27.59 -1.65 -13.72
N ARG A 139 -27.79 -0.79 -12.71
CA ARG A 139 -29.13 -0.52 -12.13
C ARG A 139 -30.01 0.37 -13.01
N LYS A 140 -29.43 1.20 -13.89
CA LYS A 140 -30.21 2.06 -14.80
C LYS A 140 -30.71 1.29 -16.02
N THR A 141 -30.05 0.20 -16.38
CA THR A 141 -30.37 -0.63 -17.55
C THR A 141 -31.25 -1.84 -17.24
N ALA A 142 -31.60 -2.06 -15.97
CA ALA A 142 -32.49 -3.13 -15.50
C ALA A 142 -33.87 -2.56 -15.16
#